data_AF-A0AAD7YAH9-F1
#
_entry.id   AF-A0AAD7YAH9-F1
#
_cell.length_a   1.000
_cell.length_b   1.000
_cell.length_c   1.000
_cell.angle_alpha   90.00
_cell.angle_beta   90.00
_cell.angle_gamma   90.00
#
_symmetry.space_group_name_H-M   'P 1'
#
loop_
_entity.id
_entity.type
_entity.pdbx_description
1 polymer ?
#
loop_
_entity_poly.entity_id
_entity_poly.type
_entity_poly.pdbx_seq_one_letter_code
_entity_poly.pdbx_strand_id
1 'polypeptide(L)'
;MPPKAKDGGKPKKAPAIIIDGVDTSEMTREKLEQFTLRVKEELDKEREERNYFQLERDKIRTFWEITRQQLEEAKAELRNKERATEETQEENEALLETEKQKIKHLKYEQAAAGAALRAENLVALKAAKEEHQEQELELLYDKRMLRQEMREKMLAAQDELRRAKLIHAEEVSNVREEFEERARQIEDKAEKKLQETKVELTVKHRTEIAEVEERKNKQLSELIHHHERAFADLKNYYNDITLNNLGLISSLKQQMEDMQKVKERAEKIARDAVAESKSLREPLEAAVIDNKELKRQMSNYDRDKAALAAKSKQLASLEKQFDVLKWEYEVLQVRFDRIRRERDELKARFSRAVLEVQQKASLKTALLEAKLKNLEGRDAGPREIQELLKLKDTQIDDLRYEAARLRKAHDDLLATYEAKLARLGVPKEELGFKPLKAVAVAGLAPVIGQGPAGLVTKDQT
;
A
#
# COMPACT_ATOMS: atom_id res chain seq x y z
N MET A 1 -204.98 -133.76 17.44
CA MET A 1 -205.33 -134.78 18.46
C MET A 1 -204.94 -134.23 19.84
N PRO A 2 -205.63 -134.58 20.94
CA PRO A 2 -207.08 -134.42 21.07
C PRO A 2 -207.52 -133.44 22.23
N PRO A 3 -208.05 -133.82 23.43
CA PRO A 3 -209.27 -133.14 23.92
C PRO A 3 -209.39 -132.74 25.43
N LYS A 4 -210.39 -131.87 25.75
CA LYS A 4 -211.34 -131.86 26.92
C LYS A 4 -210.82 -131.94 28.40
N ALA A 5 -211.53 -131.48 29.46
CA ALA A 5 -212.67 -130.56 29.66
C ALA A 5 -213.00 -130.34 31.18
N LYS A 6 -213.75 -129.24 31.52
CA LYS A 6 -214.82 -129.06 32.57
C LYS A 6 -214.55 -129.38 34.07
N ASP A 7 -215.25 -128.86 35.10
CA ASP A 7 -216.35 -127.88 35.39
C ASP A 7 -216.17 -127.39 36.86
N GLY A 8 -216.84 -126.40 37.49
CA GLY A 8 -217.83 -125.39 37.08
C GLY A 8 -218.74 -124.88 38.25
N GLY A 9 -218.49 -123.69 38.83
CA GLY A 9 -219.30 -123.04 39.92
C GLY A 9 -218.47 -122.08 40.82
N LYS A 10 -218.98 -121.29 41.79
CA LYS A 10 -220.34 -120.87 42.27
C LYS A 10 -220.21 -119.46 42.99
N PRO A 11 -221.30 -118.72 43.35
CA PRO A 11 -221.25 -117.24 43.38
C PRO A 11 -221.62 -116.47 44.68
N LYS A 12 -221.20 -115.19 44.82
CA LYS A 12 -222.05 -114.01 45.22
C LYS A 12 -221.36 -112.62 45.27
N LYS A 13 -222.16 -111.57 44.93
CA LYS A 13 -222.05 -110.11 45.20
C LYS A 13 -220.86 -109.30 44.62
N ALA A 14 -221.05 -107.96 44.55
CA ALA A 14 -220.15 -106.95 43.98
C ALA A 14 -220.02 -105.70 44.88
N PRO A 15 -218.90 -104.94 44.84
CA PRO A 15 -218.62 -103.78 45.71
C PRO A 15 -218.74 -102.40 45.01
N ALA A 16 -218.52 -101.31 45.77
CA ALA A 16 -218.64 -99.91 45.36
C ALA A 16 -217.38 -99.33 44.65
N ILE A 17 -217.47 -98.07 44.19
CA ILE A 17 -216.41 -97.33 43.49
C ILE A 17 -215.95 -96.13 44.33
N ILE A 18 -214.74 -96.22 44.86
CA ILE A 18 -214.04 -95.15 45.58
C ILE A 18 -213.10 -94.44 44.60
N ILE A 19 -213.10 -93.11 44.59
CA ILE A 19 -212.18 -92.30 43.79
C ILE A 19 -211.48 -91.32 44.75
N ASP A 20 -210.16 -91.36 44.74
CA ASP A 20 -209.27 -90.49 45.52
C ASP A 20 -209.65 -90.39 47.02
N GLY A 21 -209.80 -91.56 47.66
CA GLY A 21 -210.13 -91.69 49.08
C GLY A 21 -211.59 -91.40 49.45
N VAL A 22 -212.40 -90.87 48.54
CA VAL A 22 -213.82 -90.53 48.78
C VAL A 22 -214.74 -91.58 48.15
N ASP A 23 -215.69 -92.10 48.92
CA ASP A 23 -216.74 -92.97 48.38
C ASP A 23 -217.74 -92.14 47.58
N THR A 24 -217.82 -92.42 46.27
CA THR A 24 -218.66 -91.64 45.35
C THR A 24 -220.12 -92.09 45.34
N SER A 25 -220.46 -93.18 46.03
CA SER A 25 -221.79 -93.81 45.97
C SER A 25 -222.89 -93.09 46.77
N GLU A 26 -222.54 -92.22 47.72
CA GLU A 26 -223.50 -91.47 48.56
C GLU A 26 -223.55 -89.95 48.27
N MET A 27 -222.78 -89.45 47.30
CA MET A 27 -222.71 -88.01 46.99
C MET A 27 -223.85 -87.54 46.08
N THR A 28 -224.53 -86.46 46.47
CA THR A 28 -225.46 -85.75 45.58
C THR A 28 -224.73 -85.12 44.40
N ARG A 29 -225.42 -85.00 43.25
CA ARG A 29 -224.84 -84.55 41.97
C ARG A 29 -223.99 -83.28 42.08
N GLU A 30 -224.47 -82.26 42.76
CA GLU A 30 -223.76 -80.98 42.95
C GLU A 30 -222.43 -81.13 43.69
N LYS A 31 -222.35 -82.08 44.66
CA LYS A 31 -221.12 -82.40 45.38
C LYS A 31 -220.13 -83.16 44.51
N LEU A 32 -220.59 -84.05 43.64
CA LEU A 32 -219.75 -84.70 42.63
C LEU A 32 -219.21 -83.68 41.60
N GLU A 33 -220.04 -82.73 41.16
CA GLU A 33 -219.62 -81.64 40.28
C GLU A 33 -218.57 -80.74 40.94
N GLN A 34 -218.73 -80.38 42.23
CA GLN A 34 -217.70 -79.64 42.99
C GLN A 34 -216.42 -80.46 43.24
N PHE A 35 -216.53 -81.75 43.54
CA PHE A 35 -215.35 -82.62 43.73
C PHE A 35 -214.55 -82.77 42.43
N THR A 36 -215.22 -82.98 41.30
CA THR A 36 -214.56 -83.01 39.98
C THR A 36 -214.03 -81.65 39.52
N LEU A 37 -214.44 -80.53 40.12
CA LEU A 37 -213.77 -79.22 39.95
C LEU A 37 -212.47 -79.15 40.75
N ARG A 38 -212.50 -79.47 42.06
CA ARG A 38 -211.28 -79.48 42.89
C ARG A 38 -210.20 -80.41 42.32
N VAL A 39 -210.55 -81.65 41.97
CA VAL A 39 -209.60 -82.63 41.41
C VAL A 39 -209.05 -82.17 40.04
N LYS A 40 -209.78 -81.32 39.29
CA LYS A 40 -209.23 -80.66 38.08
C LYS A 40 -208.26 -79.54 38.43
N GLU A 41 -208.60 -78.66 39.38
CA GLU A 41 -207.70 -77.60 39.83
C GLU A 41 -206.40 -78.15 40.42
N GLU A 42 -206.45 -79.27 41.14
CA GLU A 42 -205.29 -79.97 41.68
C GLU A 42 -204.48 -80.66 40.57
N LEU A 43 -205.14 -81.34 39.62
CA LEU A 43 -204.49 -81.90 38.42
C LEU A 43 -203.83 -80.82 37.53
N ASP A 44 -204.45 -79.65 37.39
CA ASP A 44 -203.91 -78.55 36.60
C ASP A 44 -202.76 -77.83 37.31
N LYS A 45 -202.78 -77.69 38.64
CA LYS A 45 -201.60 -77.29 39.43
C LYS A 45 -200.46 -78.30 39.31
N GLU A 46 -200.73 -79.60 39.43
CA GLU A 46 -199.71 -80.63 39.20
C GLU A 46 -199.13 -80.58 37.78
N ARG A 47 -199.92 -80.18 36.78
CA ARG A 47 -199.44 -79.98 35.40
C ARG A 47 -198.56 -78.74 35.30
N GLU A 48 -198.95 -77.63 35.92
CA GLU A 48 -198.16 -76.39 35.97
C GLU A 48 -196.83 -76.59 36.70
N GLU A 49 -196.84 -77.20 37.89
CA GLU A 49 -195.62 -77.53 38.64
C GLU A 49 -194.73 -78.50 37.87
N ARG A 50 -195.30 -79.56 37.27
CA ARG A 50 -194.55 -80.52 36.45
C ARG A 50 -193.94 -79.85 35.22
N ASN A 51 -194.63 -78.90 34.59
CA ASN A 51 -194.11 -78.12 33.47
C ASN A 51 -192.97 -77.19 33.96
N TYR A 52 -193.15 -76.47 35.06
CA TYR A 52 -192.12 -75.64 35.68
C TYR A 52 -190.86 -76.43 36.05
N PHE A 53 -191.00 -77.58 36.70
CA PHE A 53 -189.87 -78.45 37.04
C PHE A 53 -189.23 -79.11 35.80
N GLN A 54 -189.99 -79.35 34.72
CA GLN A 54 -189.40 -79.77 33.43
C GLN A 54 -188.57 -78.63 32.81
N LEU A 55 -189.11 -77.41 32.77
CA LEU A 55 -188.42 -76.22 32.25
C LEU A 55 -187.15 -75.90 33.05
N GLU A 56 -187.19 -75.88 34.38
CA GLU A 56 -185.99 -75.65 35.20
C GLU A 56 -184.99 -76.82 35.11
N ARG A 57 -185.44 -78.09 35.05
CA ARG A 57 -184.55 -79.24 34.80
C ARG A 57 -183.85 -79.11 33.44
N ASP A 58 -184.58 -78.77 32.40
CA ASP A 58 -184.04 -78.71 31.03
C ASP A 58 -183.15 -77.47 30.84
N LYS A 59 -183.48 -76.36 31.51
CA LYS A 59 -182.62 -75.18 31.66
C LYS A 59 -181.33 -75.50 32.42
N ILE A 60 -181.40 -76.14 33.59
CA ILE A 60 -180.21 -76.63 34.34
C ILE A 60 -179.38 -77.58 33.47
N ARG A 61 -180.03 -78.45 32.70
CA ARG A 61 -179.38 -79.35 31.76
C ARG A 61 -178.65 -78.59 30.65
N THR A 62 -179.28 -77.61 30.00
CA THR A 62 -178.58 -76.78 29.00
C THR A 62 -177.41 -76.00 29.61
N PHE A 63 -177.55 -75.44 30.81
CA PHE A 63 -176.41 -74.82 31.51
C PHE A 63 -175.30 -75.83 31.81
N TRP A 64 -175.62 -77.06 32.21
CA TRP A 64 -174.62 -78.11 32.43
C TRP A 64 -173.94 -78.54 31.13
N GLU A 65 -174.70 -78.73 30.04
CA GLU A 65 -174.18 -79.08 28.72
C GLU A 65 -173.28 -77.95 28.16
N ILE A 66 -173.69 -76.68 28.29
CA ILE A 66 -172.89 -75.50 27.89
C ILE A 66 -171.63 -75.34 28.74
N THR A 67 -171.74 -75.35 30.08
CA THR A 67 -170.57 -75.17 30.95
C THR A 67 -169.60 -76.36 30.89
N ARG A 68 -170.12 -77.57 30.64
CA ARG A 68 -169.28 -78.73 30.31
C ARG A 68 -168.57 -78.55 28.98
N GLN A 69 -169.26 -78.11 27.93
CA GLN A 69 -168.65 -77.84 26.62
C GLN A 69 -167.56 -76.76 26.76
N GLN A 70 -167.84 -75.63 27.41
CA GLN A 70 -166.86 -74.58 27.68
C GLN A 70 -165.66 -75.07 28.48
N LEU A 71 -165.85 -76.01 29.42
CA LEU A 71 -164.76 -76.62 30.18
C LEU A 71 -163.94 -77.62 29.33
N GLU A 72 -164.56 -78.32 28.39
CA GLU A 72 -163.87 -79.20 27.44
C GLU A 72 -163.11 -78.38 26.37
N GLU A 73 -163.69 -77.28 25.89
CA GLU A 73 -163.07 -76.27 25.01
C GLU A 73 -161.88 -75.57 25.68
N ALA A 74 -162.04 -75.05 26.89
CA ALA A 74 -160.95 -74.40 27.63
C ALA A 74 -159.80 -75.37 27.95
N LYS A 75 -160.08 -76.66 28.17
CA LYS A 75 -159.05 -77.71 28.31
C LYS A 75 -158.37 -78.03 26.99
N ALA A 76 -159.08 -77.97 25.86
CA ALA A 76 -158.48 -78.11 24.54
C ALA A 76 -157.59 -76.91 24.20
N GLU A 77 -158.05 -75.68 24.47
CA GLU A 77 -157.24 -74.47 24.34
C GLU A 77 -155.98 -74.51 25.20
N LEU A 78 -156.09 -74.94 26.47
CA LEU A 78 -154.95 -75.05 27.36
C LEU A 78 -153.91 -76.02 26.79
N ARG A 79 -154.33 -77.23 26.38
CA ARG A 79 -153.44 -78.23 25.75
C ARG A 79 -152.81 -77.76 24.45
N ASN A 80 -153.54 -76.98 23.65
CA ASN A 80 -153.02 -76.41 22.42
C ASN A 80 -151.99 -75.31 22.71
N LYS A 81 -152.16 -74.53 23.78
CA LYS A 81 -151.20 -73.52 24.24
C LYS A 81 -149.97 -74.15 24.90
N GLU A 82 -150.17 -75.17 25.73
CA GLU A 82 -149.11 -76.02 26.32
C GLU A 82 -148.24 -76.60 25.19
N ARG A 83 -148.85 -77.28 24.20
CA ARG A 83 -148.13 -77.79 23.03
C ARG A 83 -147.44 -76.70 22.24
N ALA A 84 -148.07 -75.56 21.97
CA ALA A 84 -147.42 -74.46 21.26
C ALA A 84 -146.21 -73.89 22.04
N THR A 85 -146.23 -73.93 23.38
CA THR A 85 -145.06 -73.59 24.21
C THR A 85 -143.99 -74.69 24.23
N GLU A 86 -144.36 -75.97 24.10
CA GLU A 86 -143.42 -77.08 23.92
C GLU A 86 -142.75 -77.01 22.53
N GLU A 87 -143.53 -76.91 21.46
CA GLU A 87 -143.06 -76.76 20.07
C GLU A 87 -142.11 -75.56 19.93
N THR A 88 -142.46 -74.39 20.46
CA THR A 88 -141.56 -73.22 20.43
C THR A 88 -140.36 -73.34 21.36
N GLN A 89 -140.39 -74.17 22.41
CA GLN A 89 -139.18 -74.49 23.20
C GLN A 89 -138.26 -75.42 22.42
N GLU A 90 -138.78 -76.48 21.80
CA GLU A 90 -138.01 -77.40 20.94
C GLU A 90 -137.36 -76.66 19.76
N GLU A 91 -138.08 -75.74 19.10
CA GLU A 91 -137.52 -74.87 18.06
C GLU A 91 -136.37 -73.99 18.59
N ASN A 92 -136.54 -73.36 19.77
CA ASN A 92 -135.51 -72.51 20.37
C ASN A 92 -134.28 -73.31 20.83
N GLU A 93 -134.45 -74.52 21.37
CA GLU A 93 -133.33 -75.40 21.74
C GLU A 93 -132.58 -75.92 20.50
N ALA A 94 -133.31 -76.30 19.45
CA ALA A 94 -132.71 -76.69 18.17
C ALA A 94 -131.91 -75.54 17.54
N LEU A 95 -132.49 -74.33 17.49
CA LEU A 95 -131.79 -73.12 17.05
C LEU A 95 -130.53 -72.88 17.89
N LEU A 96 -130.64 -72.94 19.22
CA LEU A 96 -129.53 -72.74 20.14
C LEU A 96 -128.39 -73.76 19.92
N GLU A 97 -128.69 -75.03 19.67
CA GLU A 97 -127.65 -76.02 19.31
C GLU A 97 -127.05 -75.78 17.92
N THR A 98 -127.84 -75.37 16.91
CA THR A 98 -127.24 -75.00 15.61
C THR A 98 -126.31 -73.78 15.73
N GLU A 99 -126.66 -72.77 16.52
CA GLU A 99 -125.79 -71.61 16.77
C GLU A 99 -124.56 -71.99 17.61
N LYS A 100 -124.70 -72.83 18.64
CA LYS A 100 -123.55 -73.42 19.36
C LYS A 100 -122.61 -74.15 18.40
N GLN A 101 -123.13 -74.89 17.42
CA GLN A 101 -122.32 -75.58 16.40
C GLN A 101 -121.65 -74.60 15.42
N LYS A 102 -122.36 -73.59 14.91
CA LYS A 102 -121.78 -72.51 14.08
C LYS A 102 -120.65 -71.78 14.81
N ILE A 103 -120.84 -71.44 16.08
CA ILE A 103 -119.81 -70.78 16.92
C ILE A 103 -118.60 -71.69 17.14
N LYS A 104 -118.79 -73.00 17.31
CA LYS A 104 -117.68 -73.99 17.37
C LYS A 104 -116.91 -74.05 16.04
N HIS A 105 -117.62 -74.08 14.91
CA HIS A 105 -117.04 -74.10 13.57
C HIS A 105 -116.22 -72.83 13.29
N LEU A 106 -116.80 -71.65 13.47
CA LEU A 106 -116.13 -70.36 13.28
C LEU A 106 -114.88 -70.21 14.16
N LYS A 107 -114.92 -70.70 15.41
CA LYS A 107 -113.73 -70.70 16.29
C LYS A 107 -112.65 -71.66 15.80
N TYR A 108 -113.02 -72.82 15.26
CA TYR A 108 -112.07 -73.76 14.66
C TYR A 108 -111.45 -73.18 13.37
N GLU A 109 -112.27 -72.59 12.49
CA GLU A 109 -111.81 -71.91 11.27
C GLU A 109 -110.86 -70.74 11.58
N GLN A 110 -111.20 -69.88 12.54
CA GLN A 110 -110.32 -68.79 12.97
C GLN A 110 -109.01 -69.29 13.58
N ALA A 111 -109.05 -70.38 14.36
CA ALA A 111 -107.85 -71.01 14.90
C ALA A 111 -106.98 -71.65 13.81
N ALA A 112 -107.60 -72.32 12.82
CA ALA A 112 -106.93 -72.96 11.69
C ALA A 112 -106.33 -71.93 10.73
N ALA A 113 -107.09 -70.91 10.32
CA ALA A 113 -106.60 -69.80 9.50
C ALA A 113 -105.48 -69.03 10.21
N GLY A 114 -105.62 -68.78 11.52
CA GLY A 114 -104.55 -68.17 12.32
C GLY A 114 -103.31 -69.07 12.44
N ALA A 115 -103.44 -70.39 12.39
CA ALA A 115 -102.32 -71.33 12.36
C ALA A 115 -101.65 -71.39 10.97
N ALA A 116 -102.44 -71.44 9.90
CA ALA A 116 -101.95 -71.38 8.52
C ALA A 116 -101.18 -70.08 8.26
N LEU A 117 -101.75 -68.92 8.59
CA LEU A 117 -101.09 -67.62 8.46
C LEU A 117 -99.79 -67.54 9.27
N ARG A 118 -99.71 -68.17 10.46
CA ARG A 118 -98.45 -68.26 11.23
C ARG A 118 -97.42 -69.16 10.53
N ALA A 119 -97.84 -70.28 9.94
CA ALA A 119 -96.94 -71.16 9.19
C ALA A 119 -96.42 -70.49 7.90
N GLU A 120 -97.29 -69.83 7.14
CA GLU A 120 -96.94 -69.06 5.95
C GLU A 120 -95.94 -67.94 6.27
N ASN A 121 -96.20 -67.15 7.31
CA ASN A 121 -95.26 -66.11 7.76
C ASN A 121 -93.91 -66.69 8.22
N LEU A 122 -93.89 -67.87 8.87
CA LEU A 122 -92.64 -68.53 9.25
C LEU A 122 -91.86 -69.03 8.02
N VAL A 123 -92.54 -69.55 7.00
CA VAL A 123 -91.91 -69.96 5.73
C VAL A 123 -91.38 -68.75 4.97
N ALA A 124 -92.16 -67.67 4.84
CA ALA A 124 -91.72 -66.44 4.17
C ALA A 124 -90.54 -65.77 4.88
N LEU A 125 -90.56 -65.70 6.22
CA LEU A 125 -89.48 -65.14 7.02
C LEU A 125 -88.22 -66.03 6.99
N LYS A 126 -88.38 -67.35 6.83
CA LYS A 126 -87.25 -68.25 6.56
C LYS A 126 -86.66 -68.02 5.17
N ALA A 127 -87.49 -68.00 4.12
CA ALA A 127 -87.04 -67.77 2.75
C ALA A 127 -86.30 -66.45 2.59
N ALA A 128 -86.83 -65.35 3.12
CA ALA A 128 -86.16 -64.04 3.10
C ALA A 128 -84.82 -64.03 3.86
N LYS A 129 -84.66 -64.85 4.91
CA LYS A 129 -83.37 -65.01 5.60
C LYS A 129 -82.36 -65.81 4.77
N GLU A 130 -82.82 -66.84 4.07
CA GLU A 130 -81.97 -67.64 3.20
C GLU A 130 -81.51 -66.80 1.99
N GLU A 131 -82.42 -66.05 1.36
CA GLU A 131 -82.11 -65.10 0.28
C GLU A 131 -81.10 -64.02 0.72
N HIS A 132 -81.29 -63.39 1.89
CA HIS A 132 -80.33 -62.41 2.41
C HIS A 132 -78.97 -63.02 2.79
N GLN A 133 -78.92 -64.29 3.19
CA GLN A 133 -77.66 -65.00 3.44
C GLN A 133 -76.91 -65.31 2.13
N GLU A 134 -77.62 -65.69 1.07
CA GLU A 134 -77.04 -65.85 -0.27
C GLU A 134 -76.50 -64.51 -0.79
N GLN A 135 -77.28 -63.43 -0.70
CA GLN A 135 -76.84 -62.07 -1.04
C GLN A 135 -75.60 -61.61 -0.23
N GLU A 136 -75.53 -61.90 1.06
CA GLU A 136 -74.34 -61.58 1.87
C GLU A 136 -73.11 -62.38 1.41
N LEU A 137 -73.28 -63.67 1.08
CA LEU A 137 -72.20 -64.52 0.58
C LEU A 137 -71.68 -64.08 -0.79
N GLU A 138 -72.56 -63.69 -1.71
CA GLU A 138 -72.20 -63.10 -3.01
C GLU A 138 -71.42 -61.79 -2.83
N LEU A 139 -71.93 -60.84 -2.04
CA LEU A 139 -71.24 -59.59 -1.73
C LEU A 139 -69.89 -59.81 -1.04
N LEU A 140 -69.77 -60.85 -0.20
CA LEU A 140 -68.51 -61.26 0.41
C LEU A 140 -67.55 -61.98 -0.55
N TYR A 141 -68.04 -62.57 -1.65
CA TYR A 141 -67.24 -63.12 -2.74
C TYR A 141 -66.71 -62.01 -3.65
N ASP A 142 -67.59 -61.14 -4.16
CA ASP A 142 -67.23 -60.01 -5.02
C ASP A 142 -66.22 -59.08 -4.34
N LYS A 143 -66.41 -58.80 -3.05
CA LYS A 143 -65.47 -58.04 -2.21
C LYS A 143 -64.08 -58.68 -2.12
N ARG A 144 -63.95 -60.00 -2.28
CA ARG A 144 -62.65 -60.70 -2.38
C ARG A 144 -62.08 -60.61 -3.79
N MET A 145 -62.90 -60.83 -4.81
CA MET A 145 -62.50 -60.77 -6.22
C MET A 145 -62.02 -59.37 -6.62
N LEU A 146 -62.78 -58.31 -6.31
CA LEU A 146 -62.38 -56.92 -6.52
C LEU A 146 -61.09 -56.56 -5.76
N ARG A 147 -60.90 -57.13 -4.55
CA ARG A 147 -59.64 -56.98 -3.80
C ARG A 147 -58.47 -57.78 -4.39
N GLN A 148 -58.71 -58.83 -5.15
CA GLN A 148 -57.69 -59.54 -5.92
C GLN A 148 -57.35 -58.75 -7.18
N GLU A 149 -58.33 -58.42 -8.01
CA GLU A 149 -58.13 -57.59 -9.21
C GLU A 149 -57.39 -56.28 -8.92
N MET A 150 -57.75 -55.58 -7.84
CA MET A 150 -57.08 -54.32 -7.48
C MET A 150 -55.60 -54.54 -7.12
N ARG A 151 -55.25 -55.68 -6.51
CA ARG A 151 -53.84 -56.04 -6.23
C ARG A 151 -53.10 -56.42 -7.52
N GLU A 152 -53.74 -57.18 -8.41
CA GLU A 152 -53.17 -57.57 -9.71
C GLU A 152 -52.94 -56.34 -10.60
N LYS A 153 -53.91 -55.43 -10.68
CA LYS A 153 -53.81 -54.14 -11.40
C LYS A 153 -52.71 -53.23 -10.82
N MET A 154 -52.58 -53.16 -9.49
CA MET A 154 -51.47 -52.43 -8.84
C MET A 154 -50.09 -53.06 -9.11
N LEU A 155 -49.99 -54.41 -9.13
CA LEU A 155 -48.74 -55.10 -9.47
C LEU A 155 -48.36 -54.90 -10.93
N ALA A 156 -49.31 -55.04 -11.86
CA ALA A 156 -49.10 -54.79 -13.29
C ALA A 156 -48.60 -53.34 -13.53
N ALA A 157 -49.27 -52.34 -12.96
CA ALA A 157 -48.84 -50.94 -13.06
C ALA A 157 -47.47 -50.69 -12.40
N GLN A 158 -47.12 -51.40 -11.33
CA GLN A 158 -45.79 -51.32 -10.72
C GLN A 158 -44.71 -51.92 -11.65
N ASP A 159 -44.99 -53.03 -12.33
CA ASP A 159 -44.06 -53.66 -13.26
C ASP A 159 -43.93 -52.89 -14.59
N GLU A 160 -45.00 -52.28 -15.09
CA GLU A 160 -44.94 -51.31 -16.19
C GLU A 160 -44.07 -50.11 -15.82
N LEU A 161 -44.23 -49.54 -14.62
CA LEU A 161 -43.39 -48.45 -14.13
C LEU A 161 -41.92 -48.88 -13.94
N ARG A 162 -41.65 -50.14 -13.55
CA ARG A 162 -40.29 -50.70 -13.50
C ARG A 162 -39.69 -50.81 -14.91
N ARG A 163 -40.43 -51.36 -15.87
CA ARG A 163 -39.99 -51.49 -17.28
C ARG A 163 -39.71 -50.12 -17.91
N ALA A 164 -40.61 -49.15 -17.75
CA ALA A 164 -40.41 -47.79 -18.24
C ALA A 164 -39.16 -47.12 -17.65
N LYS A 165 -38.89 -47.33 -16.34
CA LYS A 165 -37.67 -46.84 -15.69
C LYS A 165 -36.39 -47.52 -16.17
N LEU A 166 -36.44 -48.82 -16.51
CA LEU A 166 -35.30 -49.54 -17.07
C LEU A 166 -34.98 -49.05 -18.49
N ILE A 167 -35.99 -48.98 -19.36
CA ILE A 167 -35.84 -48.45 -20.73
C ILE A 167 -35.28 -47.02 -20.68
N HIS A 168 -35.83 -46.16 -19.82
CA HIS A 168 -35.34 -44.78 -19.70
C HIS A 168 -33.91 -44.70 -19.14
N ALA A 169 -33.51 -45.61 -18.25
CA ALA A 169 -32.13 -45.67 -17.78
C ALA A 169 -31.15 -46.12 -18.89
N GLU A 170 -31.58 -47.04 -19.75
CA GLU A 170 -30.84 -47.49 -20.93
C GLU A 170 -30.72 -46.36 -21.98
N GLU A 171 -31.81 -45.68 -22.32
CA GLU A 171 -31.83 -44.47 -23.16
C GLU A 171 -30.84 -43.40 -22.64
N VAL A 172 -30.89 -43.09 -21.35
CA VAL A 172 -30.01 -42.09 -20.71
C VAL A 172 -28.54 -42.57 -20.70
N SER A 173 -28.29 -43.89 -20.61
CA SER A 173 -26.94 -44.43 -20.72
C SER A 173 -26.40 -44.29 -22.14
N ASN A 174 -27.17 -44.69 -23.15
CA ASN A 174 -26.79 -44.63 -24.56
C ASN A 174 -26.53 -43.17 -25.01
N VAL A 175 -27.40 -42.23 -24.60
CA VAL A 175 -27.21 -40.80 -24.88
C VAL A 175 -25.97 -40.23 -24.19
N ARG A 176 -25.62 -40.69 -22.98
CA ARG A 176 -24.35 -40.29 -22.33
C ARG A 176 -23.14 -40.82 -23.08
N GLU A 177 -23.17 -42.08 -23.51
CA GLU A 177 -22.07 -42.69 -24.27
C GLU A 177 -21.87 -41.97 -25.61
N GLU A 178 -22.96 -41.62 -26.34
CA GLU A 178 -22.89 -40.76 -27.52
C GLU A 178 -22.25 -39.39 -27.23
N PHE A 179 -22.59 -38.75 -26.10
CA PHE A 179 -22.01 -37.45 -25.73
C PHE A 179 -20.55 -37.56 -25.30
N GLU A 180 -20.15 -38.60 -24.58
CA GLU A 180 -18.76 -38.88 -24.26
C GLU A 180 -17.93 -39.16 -25.51
N GLU A 181 -18.43 -39.97 -26.45
CA GLU A 181 -17.71 -40.22 -27.69
C GLU A 181 -17.57 -38.94 -28.53
N ARG A 182 -18.64 -38.15 -28.66
CA ARG A 182 -18.59 -36.83 -29.33
C ARG A 182 -17.61 -35.88 -28.65
N ALA A 183 -17.53 -35.87 -27.32
CA ALA A 183 -16.56 -35.05 -26.58
C ALA A 183 -15.12 -35.49 -26.88
N ARG A 184 -14.80 -36.77 -26.72
CA ARG A 184 -13.47 -37.34 -27.05
C ARG A 184 -13.10 -37.06 -28.51
N GLN A 185 -14.04 -37.25 -29.44
CA GLN A 185 -13.85 -36.91 -30.86
C GLN A 185 -13.60 -35.42 -31.15
N ILE A 186 -13.98 -34.51 -30.26
CA ILE A 186 -13.67 -33.06 -30.36
C ILE A 186 -12.30 -32.78 -29.75
N GLU A 187 -12.00 -33.36 -28.59
CA GLU A 187 -10.72 -33.26 -27.89
C GLU A 187 -9.58 -33.79 -28.78
N ASP A 188 -9.71 -34.99 -29.33
CA ASP A 188 -8.81 -35.59 -30.32
C ASP A 188 -8.49 -34.63 -31.48
N LYS A 189 -9.51 -33.96 -32.02
CA LYS A 189 -9.39 -33.05 -33.16
C LYS A 189 -8.76 -31.72 -32.76
N ALA A 190 -8.93 -31.28 -31.52
CA ALA A 190 -8.27 -30.10 -30.97
C ALA A 190 -6.80 -30.37 -30.66
N GLU A 191 -6.47 -31.50 -30.04
CA GLU A 191 -5.09 -31.89 -29.73
C GLU A 191 -4.26 -32.14 -30.99
N LYS A 192 -4.82 -32.84 -32.00
CA LYS A 192 -4.16 -33.03 -33.30
C LYS A 192 -3.81 -31.68 -33.95
N LYS A 193 -4.77 -30.75 -34.04
CA LYS A 193 -4.53 -29.38 -34.55
C LYS A 193 -3.50 -28.59 -33.74
N LEU A 194 -3.52 -28.71 -32.42
CA LEU A 194 -2.55 -28.06 -31.54
C LEU A 194 -1.13 -28.59 -31.80
N GLN A 195 -0.98 -29.91 -31.93
CA GLN A 195 0.30 -30.56 -32.19
C GLN A 195 0.81 -30.29 -33.62
N GLU A 196 -0.08 -30.29 -34.62
CA GLU A 196 0.22 -29.86 -36.00
C GLU A 196 0.74 -28.41 -36.02
N THR A 197 0.01 -27.48 -35.41
CA THR A 197 0.39 -26.06 -35.32
C THR A 197 1.72 -25.88 -34.59
N LYS A 198 1.96 -26.65 -33.52
CA LYS A 198 3.21 -26.65 -32.75
C LYS A 198 4.39 -27.16 -33.58
N VAL A 199 4.20 -28.21 -34.38
CA VAL A 199 5.23 -28.71 -35.32
C VAL A 199 5.52 -27.67 -36.40
N GLU A 200 4.49 -27.07 -37.02
CA GLU A 200 4.67 -26.00 -38.00
C GLU A 200 5.46 -24.81 -37.43
N LEU A 201 5.09 -24.31 -36.25
CA LEU A 201 5.79 -23.19 -35.60
C LEU A 201 7.23 -23.55 -35.24
N THR A 202 7.48 -24.80 -34.81
CA THR A 202 8.84 -25.29 -34.52
C THR A 202 9.69 -25.36 -35.79
N VAL A 203 9.10 -25.77 -36.92
CA VAL A 203 9.78 -25.77 -38.23
C VAL A 203 10.05 -24.34 -38.69
N LYS A 204 9.05 -23.44 -38.67
CA LYS A 204 9.17 -22.03 -39.07
C LYS A 204 10.27 -21.30 -38.28
N HIS A 205 10.25 -21.43 -36.95
CA HIS A 205 11.28 -20.85 -36.09
C HIS A 205 12.68 -21.44 -36.38
N ARG A 206 12.78 -22.74 -36.68
CA ARG A 206 14.06 -23.38 -37.04
C ARG A 206 14.59 -22.93 -38.42
N THR A 207 13.71 -22.68 -39.39
CA THR A 207 14.10 -22.09 -40.69
C THR A 207 14.51 -20.63 -40.54
N GLU A 208 13.78 -19.83 -39.75
CA GLU A 208 14.12 -18.43 -39.47
C GLU A 208 15.49 -18.31 -38.79
N ILE A 209 15.81 -19.19 -37.82
CA ILE A 209 17.15 -19.28 -37.21
C ILE A 209 18.20 -19.60 -38.28
N ALA A 210 17.99 -20.64 -39.09
CA ALA A 210 18.95 -21.05 -40.12
C ALA A 210 19.21 -19.95 -41.16
N GLU A 211 18.18 -19.22 -41.59
CA GLU A 211 18.34 -18.06 -42.49
C GLU A 211 19.11 -16.90 -41.84
N VAL A 212 18.91 -16.66 -40.53
CA VAL A 212 19.67 -15.65 -39.79
C VAL A 212 21.13 -16.07 -39.64
N GLU A 213 21.38 -17.34 -39.33
CA GLU A 213 22.73 -17.92 -39.25
C GLU A 213 23.43 -17.87 -40.60
N GLU A 214 22.80 -18.25 -41.71
CA GLU A 214 23.38 -18.15 -43.06
C GLU A 214 23.71 -16.69 -43.41
N ARG A 215 22.78 -15.75 -43.19
CA ARG A 215 23.02 -14.32 -43.40
C ARG A 215 24.16 -13.78 -42.54
N LYS A 216 24.32 -14.26 -41.31
CA LYS A 216 25.41 -13.84 -40.41
C LYS A 216 26.75 -14.48 -40.78
N ASN A 217 26.76 -15.75 -41.17
CA ASN A 217 27.95 -16.43 -41.67
C ASN A 217 28.44 -15.79 -42.97
N LYS A 218 27.54 -15.41 -43.89
CA LYS A 218 27.89 -14.65 -45.09
C LYS A 218 28.50 -13.29 -44.76
N GLN A 219 27.89 -12.51 -43.86
CA GLN A 219 28.45 -11.24 -43.39
C GLN A 219 29.84 -11.42 -42.73
N LEU A 220 30.05 -12.52 -42.00
CA LEU A 220 31.33 -12.85 -41.40
C LEU A 220 32.39 -13.20 -42.47
N SER A 221 32.05 -14.00 -43.49
CA SER A 221 32.94 -14.32 -44.61
C SER A 221 33.31 -13.08 -45.44
N GLU A 222 32.35 -12.20 -45.71
CA GLU A 222 32.58 -10.92 -46.39
C GLU A 222 33.52 -10.01 -45.58
N LEU A 223 33.33 -9.94 -44.26
CA LEU A 223 34.18 -9.16 -43.35
C LEU A 223 35.60 -9.75 -43.24
N ILE A 224 35.73 -11.08 -43.13
CA ILE A 224 37.04 -11.77 -43.15
C ILE A 224 37.77 -11.44 -44.44
N HIS A 225 37.12 -11.60 -45.60
CA HIS A 225 37.77 -11.37 -46.88
C HIS A 225 38.13 -9.89 -47.13
N HIS A 226 37.35 -8.96 -46.57
CA HIS A 226 37.71 -7.54 -46.53
C HIS A 226 38.96 -7.28 -45.66
N HIS A 227 39.06 -7.92 -44.49
CA HIS A 227 40.24 -7.83 -43.63
C HIS A 227 41.49 -8.49 -44.24
N GLU A 228 41.34 -9.65 -44.90
CA GLU A 228 42.43 -10.30 -45.66
C GLU A 228 42.99 -9.35 -46.73
N ARG A 229 42.10 -8.71 -47.50
CA ARG A 229 42.48 -7.74 -48.54
C ARG A 229 43.18 -6.52 -47.94
N ALA A 230 42.58 -5.88 -46.95
CA ALA A 230 43.18 -4.72 -46.29
C ALA A 230 44.55 -5.05 -45.64
N PHE A 231 44.72 -6.26 -45.12
CA PHE A 231 46.02 -6.73 -44.61
C PHE A 231 47.04 -6.99 -45.73
N ALA A 232 46.61 -7.55 -46.86
CA ALA A 232 47.46 -7.72 -48.04
C ALA A 232 47.90 -6.36 -48.62
N ASP A 233 46.98 -5.40 -48.74
CA ASP A 233 47.24 -4.04 -49.22
C ASP A 233 48.22 -3.30 -48.27
N LEU A 234 48.01 -3.41 -46.95
CA LEU A 234 48.90 -2.86 -45.93
C LEU A 234 50.31 -3.50 -45.98
N LYS A 235 50.38 -4.82 -46.18
CA LYS A 235 51.63 -5.56 -46.32
C LYS A 235 52.37 -5.15 -47.61
N ASN A 236 51.66 -4.95 -48.71
CA ASN A 236 52.22 -4.45 -49.96
C ASN A 236 52.76 -3.02 -49.77
N TYR A 237 51.98 -2.12 -49.19
CA TYR A 237 52.40 -0.74 -48.89
C TYR A 237 53.68 -0.68 -48.04
N TYR A 238 53.79 -1.49 -46.98
CA TYR A 238 55.02 -1.56 -46.19
C TYR A 238 56.19 -2.24 -46.93
N ASN A 239 55.94 -3.27 -47.75
CA ASN A 239 56.96 -3.86 -48.61
C ASN A 239 57.49 -2.83 -49.62
N ASP A 240 56.62 -2.04 -50.25
CA ASP A 240 56.99 -1.02 -51.23
C ASP A 240 57.79 0.12 -50.57
N ILE A 241 57.41 0.55 -49.36
CA ILE A 241 58.22 1.46 -48.55
C ILE A 241 59.58 0.85 -48.22
N THR A 242 59.65 -0.45 -47.85
CA THR A 242 60.92 -1.13 -47.56
C THR A 242 61.79 -1.26 -48.80
N LEU A 243 61.24 -1.58 -49.96
CA LEU A 243 61.95 -1.64 -51.25
C LEU A 243 62.45 -0.26 -51.69
N ASN A 244 61.63 0.79 -51.55
CA ASN A 244 62.02 2.16 -51.85
C ASN A 244 63.13 2.64 -50.90
N ASN A 245 62.98 2.40 -49.58
CA ASN A 245 64.02 2.69 -48.59
C ASN A 245 65.33 1.92 -48.86
N LEU A 246 65.27 0.65 -49.27
CA LEU A 246 66.45 -0.13 -49.67
C LEU A 246 67.11 0.44 -50.93
N GLY A 247 66.31 0.85 -51.93
CA GLY A 247 66.79 1.53 -53.13
C GLY A 247 67.46 2.87 -52.82
N LEU A 248 66.85 3.69 -51.94
CA LEU A 248 67.40 4.94 -51.46
C LEU A 248 68.70 4.74 -50.67
N ILE A 249 68.75 3.73 -49.78
CA ILE A 249 69.98 3.36 -49.05
C ILE A 249 71.08 2.89 -50.02
N SER A 250 70.73 2.15 -51.08
CA SER A 250 71.68 1.73 -52.11
C SER A 250 72.21 2.92 -52.91
N SER A 251 71.33 3.83 -53.32
CA SER A 251 71.69 5.10 -54.00
C SER A 251 72.61 5.96 -53.13
N LEU A 252 72.29 6.15 -51.85
CA LEU A 252 73.10 6.94 -50.92
C LEU A 252 74.46 6.29 -50.66
N LYS A 253 74.52 4.95 -50.56
CA LYS A 253 75.81 4.22 -50.48
C LYS A 253 76.67 4.42 -51.71
N GLN A 254 76.09 4.33 -52.91
CA GLN A 254 76.82 4.59 -54.17
C GLN A 254 77.36 6.03 -54.20
N GLN A 255 76.54 7.01 -53.87
CA GLN A 255 76.96 8.42 -53.79
C GLN A 255 78.05 8.64 -52.74
N MET A 256 78.00 7.97 -51.59
CA MET A 256 79.06 8.01 -50.58
C MET A 256 80.38 7.40 -51.10
N GLU A 257 80.31 6.27 -51.80
CA GLU A 257 81.50 5.60 -52.35
C GLU A 257 82.18 6.46 -53.44
N ASP A 258 81.39 7.12 -54.29
CA ASP A 258 81.91 8.00 -55.33
C ASP A 258 82.42 9.33 -54.75
N MET A 259 81.77 9.88 -53.72
CA MET A 259 82.30 11.01 -52.93
C MET A 259 83.61 10.65 -52.23
N GLN A 260 83.76 9.42 -51.73
CA GLN A 260 85.01 8.95 -51.11
C GLN A 260 86.14 8.89 -52.16
N LYS A 261 85.89 8.37 -53.37
CA LYS A 261 86.85 8.39 -54.49
C LYS A 261 87.24 9.81 -54.93
N VAL A 262 86.32 10.77 -54.87
CA VAL A 262 86.61 12.20 -55.12
C VAL A 262 87.47 12.78 -53.99
N LYS A 263 87.13 12.50 -52.73
CA LYS A 263 87.89 12.94 -51.55
C LYS A 263 89.33 12.44 -51.58
N GLU A 264 89.57 11.17 -51.88
CA GLU A 264 90.91 10.57 -51.93
C GLU A 264 91.79 11.20 -53.02
N ARG A 265 91.20 11.58 -54.17
CA ARG A 265 91.89 12.34 -55.22
C ARG A 265 92.25 13.76 -54.75
N ALA A 266 91.32 14.44 -54.07
CA ALA A 266 91.54 15.77 -53.53
C ALA A 266 92.61 15.80 -52.42
N GLU A 267 92.60 14.82 -51.51
CA GLU A 267 93.63 14.68 -50.47
C GLU A 267 95.03 14.45 -51.06
N LYS A 268 95.15 13.72 -52.18
CA LYS A 268 96.45 13.55 -52.85
C LYS A 268 96.98 14.88 -53.38
N ILE A 269 96.17 15.61 -54.15
CA ILE A 269 96.52 16.93 -54.70
C ILE A 269 96.87 17.91 -53.59
N ALA A 270 96.13 17.89 -52.47
CA ALA A 270 96.41 18.74 -51.31
C ALA A 270 97.76 18.42 -50.63
N ARG A 271 98.16 17.15 -50.53
CA ARG A 271 99.47 16.75 -49.99
C ARG A 271 100.62 17.23 -50.89
N ASP A 272 100.47 17.06 -52.20
CA ASP A 272 101.47 17.46 -53.19
C ASP A 272 101.67 19.00 -53.15
N ALA A 273 100.58 19.78 -53.11
CA ALA A 273 100.63 21.24 -52.99
C ALA A 273 101.17 21.74 -51.63
N VAL A 274 100.91 21.02 -50.53
CA VAL A 274 101.47 21.37 -49.20
C VAL A 274 102.98 21.14 -49.16
N ALA A 275 103.51 20.12 -49.83
CA ALA A 275 104.96 19.89 -49.92
C ALA A 275 105.66 21.04 -50.68
N GLU A 276 105.12 21.43 -51.84
CA GLU A 276 105.63 22.54 -52.65
C GLU A 276 105.54 23.88 -51.90
N SER A 277 104.40 24.17 -51.28
CA SER A 277 104.21 25.39 -50.48
C SER A 277 105.14 25.46 -49.27
N LYS A 278 105.63 24.33 -48.74
CA LYS A 278 106.57 24.32 -47.61
C LYS A 278 107.98 24.69 -48.06
N SER A 279 108.42 24.15 -49.21
CA SER A 279 109.72 24.43 -49.82
C SER A 279 109.95 25.91 -50.15
N LEU A 280 108.88 26.68 -50.39
CA LEU A 280 108.96 28.11 -50.73
C LEU A 280 108.76 29.04 -49.51
N ARG A 281 108.21 28.52 -48.39
CA ARG A 281 107.82 29.32 -47.23
C ARG A 281 108.95 29.51 -46.22
N GLU A 282 109.76 28.48 -45.98
CA GLU A 282 110.85 28.53 -44.98
C GLU A 282 111.91 29.61 -45.31
N PRO A 283 112.34 29.83 -46.58
CA PRO A 283 113.22 30.96 -46.93
C PRO A 283 112.57 32.34 -46.75
N LEU A 284 111.26 32.43 -46.96
CA LEU A 284 110.51 33.69 -46.88
C LEU A 284 110.29 34.12 -45.42
N GLU A 285 109.99 33.18 -44.53
CA GLU A 285 109.81 33.48 -43.10
C GLU A 285 111.14 33.89 -42.44
N ALA A 286 112.27 33.32 -42.85
CA ALA A 286 113.60 33.77 -42.42
C ALA A 286 113.86 35.23 -42.81
N ALA A 287 113.69 35.58 -44.10
CA ALA A 287 113.90 36.95 -44.58
C ALA A 287 112.96 37.98 -43.92
N VAL A 288 111.74 37.57 -43.54
CA VAL A 288 110.78 38.42 -42.80
C VAL A 288 111.18 38.63 -41.33
N ILE A 289 111.87 37.67 -40.70
CA ILE A 289 112.41 37.82 -39.35
C ILE A 289 113.56 38.84 -39.35
N ASP A 290 114.53 38.70 -40.24
CA ASP A 290 115.66 39.64 -40.36
C ASP A 290 115.19 41.06 -40.68
N ASN A 291 114.18 41.20 -41.56
CA ASN A 291 113.61 42.50 -41.90
C ASN A 291 112.89 43.17 -40.72
N LYS A 292 112.31 42.38 -39.79
CA LYS A 292 111.71 42.90 -38.54
C LYS A 292 112.77 43.36 -37.55
N GLU A 293 113.85 42.60 -37.38
CA GLU A 293 114.90 42.95 -36.42
C GLU A 293 115.70 44.18 -36.88
N LEU A 294 116.06 44.28 -38.15
CA LEU A 294 116.69 45.50 -38.71
C LEU A 294 115.80 46.74 -38.57
N LYS A 295 114.48 46.60 -38.74
CA LYS A 295 113.51 47.69 -38.48
C LYS A 295 113.41 48.06 -37.00
N ARG A 296 113.52 47.08 -36.10
CA ARG A 296 113.56 47.31 -34.65
C ARG A 296 114.81 48.08 -34.23
N GLN A 297 115.97 47.73 -34.79
CA GLN A 297 117.24 48.40 -34.54
C GLN A 297 117.25 49.84 -35.08
N MET A 298 116.76 50.06 -36.31
CA MET A 298 116.51 51.41 -36.85
C MET A 298 115.59 52.24 -35.93
N SER A 299 114.45 51.68 -35.50
CA SER A 299 113.50 52.37 -34.63
C SER A 299 114.05 52.70 -33.25
N ASN A 300 115.01 51.93 -32.74
CA ASN A 300 115.73 52.27 -31.50
C ASN A 300 116.73 53.40 -31.78
N TYR A 301 117.52 53.30 -32.85
CA TYR A 301 118.55 54.28 -33.20
C TYR A 301 117.98 55.69 -33.44
N ASP A 302 116.83 55.81 -34.13
CA ASP A 302 116.15 57.11 -34.30
C ASP A 302 115.56 57.64 -32.98
N ARG A 303 115.10 56.74 -32.10
CA ARG A 303 114.57 57.11 -30.78
C ARG A 303 115.68 57.60 -29.84
N ASP A 304 116.83 56.96 -29.88
CA ASP A 304 118.03 57.34 -29.12
C ASP A 304 118.65 58.63 -29.68
N LYS A 305 118.65 58.82 -31.00
CA LYS A 305 119.05 60.07 -31.67
C LYS A 305 118.13 61.25 -31.30
N ALA A 306 116.82 61.02 -31.23
CA ALA A 306 115.86 62.02 -30.75
C ALA A 306 116.03 62.30 -29.25
N ALA A 307 116.26 61.27 -28.43
CA ALA A 307 116.55 61.42 -27.00
C ALA A 307 117.86 62.18 -26.75
N LEU A 308 118.90 61.91 -27.54
CA LEU A 308 120.19 62.62 -27.49
C LEU A 308 120.00 64.10 -27.85
N ALA A 309 119.30 64.42 -28.94
CA ALA A 309 119.01 65.81 -29.32
C ALA A 309 118.21 66.56 -28.23
N ALA A 310 117.20 65.91 -27.65
CA ALA A 310 116.46 66.47 -26.51
C ALA A 310 117.33 66.65 -25.27
N LYS A 311 118.24 65.70 -24.98
CA LYS A 311 119.15 65.77 -23.84
C LYS A 311 120.26 66.79 -24.00
N SER A 312 120.86 66.95 -25.18
CA SER A 312 121.80 68.06 -25.45
C SER A 312 121.12 69.42 -25.32
N LYS A 313 119.84 69.55 -25.72
CA LYS A 313 119.07 70.79 -25.55
C LYS A 313 118.69 71.06 -24.09
N GLN A 314 118.44 70.02 -23.29
CA GLN A 314 118.34 70.14 -21.82
C GLN A 314 119.69 70.48 -21.19
N LEU A 315 120.79 69.88 -21.65
CA LEU A 315 122.14 70.11 -21.12
C LEU A 315 122.55 71.58 -21.30
N ALA A 316 122.44 72.13 -22.50
CA ALA A 316 122.75 73.54 -22.77
C ALA A 316 121.84 74.53 -22.01
N SER A 317 120.65 74.10 -21.60
CA SER A 317 119.78 74.87 -20.69
C SER A 317 120.24 74.77 -19.23
N LEU A 318 120.67 73.58 -18.79
CA LEU A 318 121.18 73.31 -17.45
C LEU A 318 122.57 73.92 -17.24
N GLU A 319 123.43 73.96 -18.26
CA GLU A 319 124.74 74.62 -18.22
C GLU A 319 124.56 76.14 -18.04
N LYS A 320 123.67 76.77 -18.80
CA LYS A 320 123.31 78.19 -18.58
C LYS A 320 122.71 78.45 -17.20
N GLN A 321 121.87 77.55 -16.69
CA GLN A 321 121.34 77.66 -15.33
C GLN A 321 122.45 77.44 -14.29
N PHE A 322 123.39 76.54 -14.54
CA PHE A 322 124.53 76.25 -13.66
C PHE A 322 125.50 77.42 -13.60
N ASP A 323 125.83 78.07 -14.72
CA ASP A 323 126.67 79.27 -14.72
C ASP A 323 126.01 80.45 -13.97
N VAL A 324 124.69 80.61 -14.10
CA VAL A 324 123.92 81.59 -13.31
C VAL A 324 123.94 81.22 -11.82
N LEU A 325 123.60 79.98 -11.46
CA LEU A 325 123.63 79.52 -10.06
C LEU A 325 125.04 79.56 -9.47
N LYS A 326 126.08 79.37 -10.28
CA LYS A 326 127.50 79.44 -9.87
C LYS A 326 127.91 80.89 -9.62
N TRP A 327 127.50 81.84 -10.46
CA TRP A 327 127.72 83.26 -10.20
C TRP A 327 126.92 83.74 -8.97
N GLU A 328 125.67 83.32 -8.84
CA GLU A 328 124.85 83.57 -7.63
C GLU A 328 125.49 82.95 -6.39
N TYR A 329 126.03 81.73 -6.48
CA TYR A 329 126.77 81.06 -5.42
C TYR A 329 128.05 81.81 -5.06
N GLU A 330 128.85 82.26 -6.02
CA GLU A 330 130.06 83.05 -5.76
C GLU A 330 129.73 84.41 -5.11
N VAL A 331 128.65 85.08 -5.55
CA VAL A 331 128.14 86.31 -4.91
C VAL A 331 127.61 86.04 -3.50
N LEU A 332 126.89 84.93 -3.28
CA LEU A 332 126.45 84.50 -1.95
C LEU A 332 127.62 84.10 -1.06
N GLN A 333 128.66 83.46 -1.59
CA GLN A 333 129.87 83.06 -0.87
C GLN A 333 130.63 84.29 -0.38
N VAL A 334 130.82 85.31 -1.24
CA VAL A 334 131.45 86.58 -0.85
C VAL A 334 130.62 87.32 0.21
N ARG A 335 129.28 87.32 0.09
CA ARG A 335 128.38 87.86 1.13
C ARG A 335 128.45 87.06 2.43
N PHE A 336 128.49 85.73 2.35
CA PHE A 336 128.55 84.83 3.50
C PHE A 336 129.89 84.94 4.23
N ASP A 337 131.01 85.02 3.51
CA ASP A 337 132.33 85.23 4.10
C ASP A 337 132.50 86.65 4.66
N ARG A 338 131.80 87.65 4.11
CA ARG A 338 131.68 88.97 4.75
C ARG A 338 130.91 88.87 6.07
N ILE A 339 129.72 88.26 6.06
CA ILE A 339 128.89 88.07 7.26
C ILE A 339 129.61 87.18 8.29
N ARG A 340 130.41 86.18 7.87
CA ARG A 340 131.28 85.40 8.76
C ARG A 340 132.35 86.26 9.41
N ARG A 341 133.06 87.10 8.65
CA ARG A 341 134.04 88.04 9.23
C ARG A 341 133.39 89.00 10.21
N GLU A 342 132.27 89.62 9.84
CA GLU A 342 131.50 90.52 10.71
C GLU A 342 131.01 89.79 11.98
N ARG A 343 130.55 88.54 11.87
CA ARG A 343 130.14 87.69 13.00
C ARG A 343 131.31 87.23 13.87
N ASP A 344 132.44 86.84 13.29
CA ASP A 344 133.61 86.36 14.03
C ASP A 344 134.37 87.54 14.69
N GLU A 345 134.35 88.72 14.07
CA GLU A 345 134.81 89.97 14.70
C GLU A 345 133.86 90.40 15.83
N LEU A 346 132.54 90.33 15.63
CA LEU A 346 131.56 90.58 16.70
C LEU A 346 131.72 89.58 17.84
N LYS A 347 132.01 88.31 17.55
CA LYS A 347 132.31 87.28 18.54
C LYS A 347 133.62 87.56 19.29
N ALA A 348 134.66 88.03 18.61
CA ALA A 348 135.92 88.45 19.26
C ALA A 348 135.73 89.69 20.14
N ARG A 349 134.95 90.69 19.68
CA ARG A 349 134.53 91.87 20.47
C ARG A 349 133.72 91.45 21.69
N PHE A 350 132.77 90.51 21.54
CA PHE A 350 131.98 89.94 22.63
C PHE A 350 132.86 89.19 23.63
N SER A 351 133.79 88.34 23.19
CA SER A 351 134.74 87.64 24.09
C SER A 351 135.66 88.62 24.85
N ARG A 352 136.10 89.72 24.22
CA ARG A 352 136.81 90.81 24.94
C ARG A 352 135.92 91.49 25.98
N ALA A 353 134.71 91.89 25.60
CA ALA A 353 133.77 92.54 26.51
C ALA A 353 133.37 91.62 27.68
N VAL A 354 133.18 90.32 27.44
CA VAL A 354 132.93 89.32 28.48
C VAL A 354 134.13 89.17 29.40
N LEU A 355 135.38 89.16 28.89
CA LEU A 355 136.57 89.13 29.75
C LEU A 355 136.73 90.41 30.58
N GLU A 356 136.46 91.60 30.03
CA GLU A 356 136.45 92.85 30.81
C GLU A 356 135.34 92.86 31.86
N VAL A 357 134.13 92.41 31.51
CA VAL A 357 133.01 92.26 32.43
C VAL A 357 133.32 91.22 33.50
N GLN A 358 133.99 90.11 33.17
CA GLN A 358 134.36 89.07 34.11
C GLN A 358 135.51 89.50 35.04
N GLN A 359 136.45 90.32 34.59
CA GLN A 359 137.45 90.96 35.44
C GLN A 359 136.84 92.02 36.36
N LYS A 360 135.93 92.86 35.86
CA LYS A 360 135.19 93.83 36.70
C LYS A 360 134.24 93.14 37.66
N ALA A 361 133.64 92.03 37.25
CA ALA A 361 132.78 91.20 38.09
C ALA A 361 133.58 90.46 39.17
N SER A 362 134.72 89.84 38.86
CA SER A 362 135.53 89.16 39.88
C SER A 362 136.09 90.12 40.93
N LEU A 363 136.54 91.32 40.52
CA LEU A 363 136.88 92.42 41.44
C LEU A 363 135.69 92.81 42.33
N LYS A 364 134.47 92.87 41.77
CA LYS A 364 133.25 93.20 42.52
C LYS A 364 132.78 92.04 43.41
N THR A 365 132.98 90.79 43.00
CA THR A 365 132.70 89.58 43.79
C THR A 365 133.65 89.50 44.98
N ALA A 366 134.96 89.70 44.80
CA ALA A 366 135.90 89.77 45.92
C ALA A 366 135.52 90.89 46.92
N LEU A 367 135.06 92.04 46.44
CA LEU A 367 134.53 93.14 47.26
C LEU A 367 133.17 92.84 47.92
N LEU A 368 132.39 91.89 47.38
CA LEU A 368 131.11 91.47 47.92
C LEU A 368 131.24 90.26 48.86
N GLU A 369 132.15 89.33 48.63
CA GLU A 369 132.52 88.27 49.58
C GLU A 369 133.11 88.88 50.85
N ALA A 370 133.96 89.90 50.71
CA ALA A 370 134.45 90.73 51.81
C ALA A 370 133.34 91.54 52.55
N LYS A 371 132.11 91.59 52.02
CA LYS A 371 130.95 92.25 52.64
C LYS A 371 129.81 91.30 53.05
N LEU A 372 129.67 90.13 52.43
CA LEU A 372 128.61 89.17 52.74
C LEU A 372 129.04 88.17 53.83
N LYS A 373 130.34 87.99 54.03
CA LYS A 373 130.91 87.41 55.26
C LYS A 373 130.64 88.27 56.53
N ASN A 374 129.89 89.37 56.37
CA ASN A 374 129.42 90.29 57.40
C ASN A 374 127.87 90.33 57.48
N LEU A 375 127.14 89.51 56.71
CA LEU A 375 125.68 89.56 56.58
C LEU A 375 125.02 88.17 56.61
N GLU A 376 125.48 87.30 57.51
CA GLU A 376 124.73 86.12 57.93
C GLU A 376 123.53 86.54 58.80
N GLY A 377 122.30 86.30 58.32
CA GLY A 377 121.08 86.26 59.15
C GLY A 377 120.00 87.33 58.91
N ARG A 378 118.87 86.91 58.29
CA ARG A 378 117.45 87.35 58.49
C ARG A 378 116.52 86.70 57.44
N ASP A 379 115.31 86.32 57.84
CA ASP A 379 114.33 85.59 57.01
C ASP A 379 113.14 86.43 56.49
N ALA A 380 112.55 86.01 55.35
CA ALA A 380 111.27 86.47 54.76
C ALA A 380 110.77 85.47 53.69
N GLY A 381 109.52 85.44 53.19
CA GLY A 381 108.30 86.17 53.56
C GLY A 381 107.11 85.82 52.60
N PRO A 382 106.03 85.11 53.01
CA PRO A 382 105.15 84.40 52.04
C PRO A 382 104.27 85.21 51.07
N ARG A 383 104.27 86.55 51.09
CA ARG A 383 103.28 87.37 50.36
C ARG A 383 103.52 87.47 48.86
N GLU A 384 104.78 87.42 48.43
CA GLU A 384 105.21 87.68 47.04
C GLU A 384 104.65 86.65 46.04
N ILE A 385 104.31 85.45 46.51
CA ILE A 385 103.72 84.37 45.70
C ILE A 385 102.30 84.72 45.23
N GLN A 386 101.55 85.55 45.96
CA GLN A 386 100.13 85.81 45.66
C GLN A 386 99.92 86.84 44.53
N GLU A 387 100.90 87.69 44.25
CA GLU A 387 100.84 88.64 43.12
C GLU A 387 101.12 87.95 41.77
N LEU A 388 101.97 86.91 41.78
CA LEU A 388 102.30 86.09 40.61
C LEU A 388 101.08 85.39 39.97
N LEU A 389 100.05 85.07 40.75
CA LEU A 389 98.83 84.43 40.25
C LEU A 389 97.98 85.40 39.40
N LYS A 390 97.75 86.63 39.86
CA LYS A 390 96.94 87.63 39.13
C LYS A 390 97.53 88.00 37.76
N LEU A 391 98.86 87.91 37.64
CA LEU A 391 99.58 88.13 36.39
C LEU A 391 99.36 87.00 35.37
N LYS A 392 98.84 85.83 35.78
CA LYS A 392 98.56 84.70 34.89
C LYS A 392 97.17 84.74 34.29
N ASP A 393 96.16 85.15 35.04
CA ASP A 393 94.78 85.22 34.54
C ASP A 393 94.66 86.21 33.36
N THR A 394 95.27 87.38 33.48
CA THR A 394 95.29 88.40 32.40
C THR A 394 95.97 87.91 31.10
N GLN A 395 96.93 86.99 31.18
CA GLN A 395 97.54 86.39 29.97
C GLN A 395 96.59 85.43 29.23
N ILE A 396 95.54 84.91 29.87
CA ILE A 396 94.61 83.95 29.26
C ILE A 396 93.62 84.66 28.33
N ASP A 397 93.14 85.85 28.71
CA ASP A 397 92.13 86.57 27.92
C ASP A 397 92.71 87.29 26.68
N ASP A 398 93.98 87.71 26.71
CA ASP A 398 94.67 88.17 25.49
C ASP A 398 94.81 87.06 24.44
N LEU A 399 95.14 85.83 24.88
CA LEU A 399 95.25 84.66 24.00
C LEU A 399 93.89 84.25 23.39
N ARG A 400 92.81 84.40 24.15
CA ARG A 400 91.43 84.18 23.67
C ARG A 400 91.05 85.14 22.54
N TYR A 401 91.44 86.42 22.66
CA TYR A 401 91.17 87.44 21.63
C TYR A 401 91.97 87.22 20.33
N GLU A 402 93.28 86.89 20.43
CA GLU A 402 94.10 86.53 19.25
C GLU A 402 93.49 85.35 18.47
N ALA A 403 93.03 84.31 19.16
CA ALA A 403 92.40 83.13 18.55
C ALA A 403 91.11 83.48 17.78
N ALA A 404 90.28 84.38 18.32
CA ALA A 404 89.07 84.86 17.65
C ALA A 404 89.39 85.65 16.36
N ARG A 405 90.44 86.49 16.37
CA ARG A 405 90.87 87.27 15.20
C ARG A 405 91.38 86.36 14.07
N LEU A 406 92.19 85.35 14.41
CA LEU A 406 92.70 84.36 13.44
C LEU A 406 91.57 83.54 12.79
N ARG A 407 90.58 83.11 13.58
CA ARG A 407 89.44 82.33 13.10
C ARG A 407 88.62 83.06 12.04
N LYS A 408 88.38 84.36 12.21
CA LYS A 408 87.70 85.18 11.19
C LYS A 408 88.49 85.25 9.88
N ALA A 409 89.79 85.57 9.98
CA ALA A 409 90.65 85.73 8.80
C ALA A 409 90.71 84.45 7.94
N HIS A 410 90.61 83.26 8.57
CA HIS A 410 90.50 81.98 7.87
C HIS A 410 89.19 81.85 7.07
N ASP A 411 88.04 82.09 7.71
CA ASP A 411 86.74 81.87 7.08
C ASP A 411 86.42 82.92 5.99
N ASP A 412 86.89 84.17 6.15
CA ASP A 412 86.86 85.19 5.10
C ASP A 412 87.71 84.75 3.87
N LEU A 413 88.91 84.22 4.12
CA LEU A 413 89.85 83.81 3.07
C LEU A 413 89.34 82.57 2.31
N LEU A 414 88.68 81.62 2.98
CA LEU A 414 87.95 80.52 2.33
C LEU A 414 86.88 81.04 1.36
N ALA A 415 86.08 82.03 1.76
CA ALA A 415 85.05 82.61 0.88
C ALA A 415 85.65 83.26 -0.39
N THR A 416 86.83 83.88 -0.29
CA THR A 416 87.53 84.43 -1.47
C THR A 416 88.00 83.34 -2.44
N TYR A 417 88.43 82.17 -1.95
CA TYR A 417 88.81 81.05 -2.81
C TYR A 417 87.61 80.35 -3.45
N GLU A 418 86.51 80.12 -2.71
CA GLU A 418 85.28 79.57 -3.28
C GLU A 418 84.75 80.44 -4.44
N ALA A 419 84.72 81.77 -4.25
CA ALA A 419 84.33 82.71 -5.31
C ALA A 419 85.30 82.72 -6.51
N LYS A 420 86.60 82.51 -6.29
CA LYS A 420 87.61 82.50 -7.36
C LYS A 420 87.63 81.20 -8.15
N LEU A 421 87.34 80.06 -7.53
CA LEU A 421 87.20 78.76 -8.20
C LEU A 421 85.92 78.70 -9.04
N ALA A 422 84.79 79.19 -8.52
CA ALA A 422 83.56 79.31 -9.29
C ALA A 422 83.76 80.18 -10.56
N ARG A 423 84.53 81.26 -10.46
CA ARG A 423 84.88 82.13 -11.61
C ARG A 423 85.84 81.48 -12.62
N LEU A 424 86.52 80.40 -12.24
CA LEU A 424 87.35 79.57 -13.13
C LEU A 424 86.59 78.36 -13.71
N GLY A 425 85.28 78.27 -13.45
CA GLY A 425 84.43 77.21 -14.00
C GLY A 425 84.37 75.93 -13.16
N VAL A 426 84.83 75.96 -11.90
CA VAL A 426 84.72 74.83 -10.96
C VAL A 426 83.68 75.16 -9.88
N PRO A 427 82.45 74.60 -9.96
CA PRO A 427 81.45 74.72 -8.91
C PRO A 427 81.92 74.16 -7.57
N LYS A 428 81.32 74.63 -6.47
CA LYS A 428 81.68 74.19 -5.11
C LYS A 428 81.43 72.70 -4.89
N GLU A 429 80.45 72.17 -5.61
CA GLU A 429 79.97 70.80 -5.61
C GLU A 429 81.00 69.83 -6.21
N GLU A 430 81.90 70.32 -7.08
CA GLU A 430 82.89 69.50 -7.80
C GLU A 430 84.24 69.38 -7.07
N LEU A 431 84.47 70.13 -5.98
CA LEU A 431 85.76 70.08 -5.25
C LEU A 431 86.08 68.72 -4.61
N GLY A 432 85.11 67.82 -4.46
CA GLY A 432 85.29 66.49 -3.87
C GLY A 432 85.51 66.46 -2.34
N PHE A 433 85.85 67.60 -1.73
CA PHE A 433 85.93 67.79 -0.27
C PHE A 433 85.21 69.07 0.16
N LYS A 434 84.75 69.12 1.41
CA LYS A 434 84.20 70.34 2.01
C LYS A 434 85.29 71.04 2.84
N PRO A 435 85.68 72.29 2.53
CA PRO A 435 86.60 73.05 3.36
C PRO A 435 86.07 73.17 4.79
N LEU A 436 86.93 72.89 5.77
CA LEU A 436 86.55 72.90 7.17
C LEU A 436 86.46 74.35 7.69
N LYS A 437 85.30 75.00 7.49
CA LYS A 437 84.97 76.22 8.24
C LYS A 437 85.15 75.97 9.74
N ALA A 438 85.56 76.97 10.49
CA ALA A 438 85.88 76.76 11.90
C ALA A 438 84.59 76.51 12.71
N VAL A 439 84.23 75.24 12.94
CA VAL A 439 83.12 74.78 13.78
C VAL A 439 83.50 74.91 15.27
N ALA A 440 82.51 75.06 16.16
CA ALA A 440 82.75 74.99 17.60
C ALA A 440 83.21 73.57 18.01
N VAL A 441 84.39 73.48 18.63
CA VAL A 441 84.91 72.21 19.18
C VAL A 441 84.12 71.88 20.45
N ALA A 442 83.42 70.75 20.46
CA ALA A 442 82.66 70.31 21.62
C ALA A 442 83.56 70.20 22.87
N GLY A 443 83.18 70.86 23.96
CA GLY A 443 83.98 70.97 25.18
C GLY A 443 84.75 72.29 25.33
N LEU A 444 84.92 73.09 24.26
CA LEU A 444 85.41 74.46 24.34
C LEU A 444 84.25 75.43 24.09
N ALA A 445 83.97 76.29 25.09
CA ALA A 445 82.89 77.26 25.02
C ALA A 445 83.05 78.21 23.83
N PRO A 446 81.94 78.67 23.19
CA PRO A 446 82.01 79.80 22.28
C PRO A 446 82.47 81.04 23.05
N VAL A 447 83.71 81.46 22.81
CA VAL A 447 84.28 82.65 23.46
C VAL A 447 83.51 83.89 22.99
N ILE A 448 83.22 84.74 23.97
CA ILE A 448 82.47 86.00 23.86
C ILE A 448 83.06 86.91 22.78
N GLY A 449 82.21 87.74 22.16
CA GLY A 449 82.64 88.84 21.30
C GLY A 449 82.41 88.67 19.79
N GLN A 450 81.67 87.66 19.31
CA GLN A 450 81.17 87.65 17.92
C GLN A 450 79.79 88.31 17.82
N GLY A 451 79.76 89.57 17.36
CA GLY A 451 78.52 90.26 17.01
C GLY A 451 77.92 89.77 15.68
N PRO A 452 76.66 90.13 15.36
CA PRO A 452 76.09 89.89 14.04
C PRO A 452 76.97 90.53 12.95
N ALA A 453 77.07 89.88 11.78
CA ALA A 453 78.06 90.16 10.73
C ALA A 453 79.55 90.01 11.13
N GLY A 454 79.84 89.38 12.28
CA GLY A 454 81.19 88.90 12.61
C GLY A 454 82.19 90.01 12.94
N LEU A 455 81.75 91.09 13.59
CA LEU A 455 82.67 91.98 14.31
C LEU A 455 83.19 91.25 15.56
N VAL A 456 84.48 91.46 15.87
CA VAL A 456 85.16 90.91 17.05
C VAL A 456 85.53 92.05 17.98
N THR A 457 84.96 92.06 19.19
CA THR A 457 85.24 93.07 20.24
C THR A 457 86.03 92.45 21.39
N LYS A 458 86.85 93.28 22.06
CA LYS A 458 87.24 92.99 23.44
C LYS A 458 86.14 93.53 24.36
N ASP A 459 85.41 92.65 25.00
CA ASP A 459 84.49 93.03 26.06
C ASP A 459 85.32 93.36 27.31
N GLN A 460 85.09 94.53 27.91
CA GLN A 460 85.82 95.02 29.09
C GLN A 460 84.92 95.00 30.32
N THR A 461 85.11 93.99 31.18
CA THR A 461 84.62 93.93 32.56
C THR A 461 85.64 93.18 33.42
#